data_AF-A0AA97DYS7-F1
#
_entry.id   AF-A0AA97DYS7-F1
#
_cell.length_a   1.000
_cell.length_b   1.000
_cell.length_c   1.000
_cell.angle_alpha   90.00
_cell.angle_beta   90.00
_cell.angle_gamma   90.00
#
_symmetry.space_group_name_H-M   'P 1'
#
loop_
_entity.id
_entity.type
_entity.pdbx_description
1 polymer ?
#
loop_
_entity_poly.entity_id
_entity_poly.type
_entity_poly.pdbx_seq_one_letter_code
_entity_poly.pdbx_strand_id
1 'polypeptide(L)' 'MNWEPFEDRKKLPAPWAGLSDKELQDVTGLDDAMFCHNGLFIAGCASFENTMKMAQMALEY' A
#
# COMPACT_ATOMS: atom_id res chain seq x y z
N MET A 1 -13.06 24.88 -15.41
CA MET A 1 -12.01 23.92 -15.03
C MET A 1 -12.73 22.60 -14.89
N ASN A 2 -12.51 21.66 -15.81
CA ASN A 2 -13.17 20.36 -15.75
C ASN A 2 -12.32 19.48 -14.80
N TRP A 3 -12.94 19.02 -13.72
CA TRP A 3 -12.33 18.15 -12.73
C TRP A 3 -12.78 16.72 -13.02
N GLU A 4 -11.96 15.97 -13.73
CA GLU A 4 -12.12 14.52 -13.84
C GLU A 4 -11.55 13.91 -12.54
N PRO A 5 -12.31 13.06 -11.80
CA PRO A 5 -11.78 12.37 -10.63
C PRO A 5 -10.62 11.47 -11.05
N PHE A 6 -9.56 11.45 -10.25
CA PHE A 6 -8.45 10.53 -10.47
C PHE A 6 -8.93 9.10 -10.17
N GLU A 7 -8.94 8.24 -11.18
CA GLU A 7 -9.22 6.83 -11.01
C GLU A 7 -7.92 6.04 -10.78
N ASP A 8 -7.88 5.26 -9.70
CA ASP A 8 -6.76 4.35 -9.44
C ASP A 8 -6.75 3.24 -10.49
N ARG A 9 -5.59 2.99 -11.10
CA ARG A 9 -5.43 1.90 -12.08
C ARG A 9 -5.67 0.51 -11.46
N LYS A 10 -5.24 0.33 -10.21
CA LYS A 10 -5.48 -0.84 -9.36
C LYS A 10 -5.47 -0.37 -7.90
N LYS A 11 -6.48 -0.75 -7.13
CA LYS A 11 -6.47 -0.57 -5.67
C LYS A 11 -5.43 -1.49 -5.04
N LEU A 12 -4.75 -1.01 -4.01
CA LEU A 12 -3.94 -1.84 -3.13
C LEU A 12 -4.79 -2.93 -2.45
N PRO A 13 -4.16 -4.00 -1.92
CA PRO A 13 -4.88 -5.10 -1.28
C PRO A 13 -5.84 -4.62 -0.20
N ALA A 14 -7.10 -5.06 -0.27
CA ALA A 14 -8.14 -4.68 0.71
C ALA A 14 -7.74 -4.92 2.18
N PRO A 15 -7.02 -6.01 2.54
CA PRO A 15 -6.57 -6.22 3.91
C PRO A 15 -5.61 -5.14 4.45
N TRP A 16 -5.00 -4.32 3.58
CA TRP A 16 -4.07 -3.27 4.01
C TRP A 16 -4.78 -1.95 4.35
N ALA A 17 -6.08 -1.81 4.07
CA ALA A 17 -6.79 -0.54 4.18
C ALA A 17 -6.68 0.06 5.59
N GLY A 18 -6.00 1.20 5.70
CA GLY A 18 -5.87 1.95 6.95
C GLY A 18 -4.89 1.37 7.96
N LEU A 19 -4.20 0.27 7.64
CA LEU A 19 -3.19 -0.31 8.54
C LEU A 19 -1.92 0.54 8.56
N SER A 20 -1.27 0.60 9.72
CA SER A 20 0.01 1.27 9.93
C SER A 20 0.92 0.48 10.85
N ASP A 21 2.22 0.75 10.75
CA ASP A 21 3.28 0.17 11.57
C ASP A 21 3.09 -1.35 11.74
N LYS A 22 3.00 -1.83 12.99
CA LYS A 22 2.98 -3.25 13.33
C LYS A 22 1.86 -4.02 12.62
N GLU A 23 0.68 -3.43 12.47
CA GLU A 23 -0.45 -4.10 11.81
C GLU A 23 -0.17 -4.32 10.32
N LEU A 24 0.42 -3.32 9.65
CA LEU A 24 0.79 -3.46 8.24
C LEU A 24 2.00 -4.39 8.08
N GLN A 25 2.98 -4.31 8.98
CA GLN A 25 4.13 -5.21 9.01
C GLN A 25 3.69 -6.67 9.16
N ASP A 26 2.73 -6.96 10.03
CA ASP A 26 2.26 -8.33 10.27
C ASP A 26 1.52 -8.92 9.06
N VAL A 27 0.74 -8.13 8.31
CA VAL A 27 0.05 -8.62 7.10
C VAL A 27 0.94 -8.66 5.86
N THR A 28 2.03 -7.90 5.83
CA THR A 28 2.95 -7.86 4.68
C THR A 28 4.20 -8.71 4.87
N GLY A 29 4.58 -8.99 6.12
CA GLY A 29 5.89 -9.56 6.45
C GLY A 29 7.07 -8.60 6.22
N LEU A 30 6.80 -7.32 5.95
CA LEU A 30 7.83 -6.30 5.73
C LEU A 30 7.99 -5.48 7.01
N ASP A 31 9.13 -5.60 7.68
CA ASP A 31 9.42 -5.06 9.01
C ASP A 31 9.48 -3.53 9.07
N ASP A 32 9.66 -2.87 7.93
CA ASP A 32 9.71 -1.43 7.77
C ASP A 32 8.49 -0.86 7.02
N ALA A 33 7.42 -1.64 6.87
CA ALA A 33 6.15 -1.14 6.36
C ALA A 33 5.60 -0.05 7.29
N MET A 34 5.23 1.10 6.71
CA MET A 34 4.88 2.31 7.47
C MET A 34 3.37 2.51 7.55
N PHE A 35 2.69 2.55 6.41
CA PHE A 35 1.23 2.73 6.36
C PHE A 35 0.66 2.35 4.99
N CYS A 36 -0.64 2.10 4.96
CA CYS A 36 -1.45 2.04 3.75
C CYS A 36 -2.70 2.91 3.94
N HIS A 37 -2.94 3.83 3.00
CA HIS A 37 -4.09 4.73 3.07
C HIS A 37 -5.40 3.94 3.05
N ASN A 38 -6.41 4.36 3.81
CA ASN A 38 -7.73 3.70 3.89
C ASN A 38 -8.42 3.59 2.51
N GLY A 39 -8.15 4.56 1.62
CA GLY A 39 -8.61 4.56 0.23
C GLY A 39 -7.82 3.67 -0.73
N LEU A 40 -6.79 2.95 -0.25
CA LEU A 40 -6.02 1.94 -1.00
C LEU A 40 -5.31 2.46 -2.26
N PHE A 41 -4.92 3.73 -2.30
CA PHE A 41 -4.19 4.32 -3.43
C PHE A 41 -2.69 4.51 -3.18
N ILE A 42 -2.24 4.44 -1.91
CA ILE A 42 -0.83 4.58 -1.54
C ILE A 42 -0.51 3.77 -0.28
N ALA A 43 0.66 3.13 -0.30
CA ALA A 43 1.30 2.49 0.84
C ALA A 43 2.83 2.63 0.67
N GLY A 44 3.59 2.43 1.73
CA GLY A 44 5.03 2.55 1.66
C GLY A 44 5.79 1.86 2.78
N CYS A 45 7.06 1.60 2.50
CA CYS A 45 8.06 1.12 3.45
C CYS A 45 9.16 2.17 3.61
N ALA A 46 9.95 2.09 4.68
CA ALA A 46 11.08 3.00 4.87
C ALA A 46 12.20 2.76 3.82
N SER A 47 12.41 1.51 3.41
CA SER A 47 13.41 1.12 2.44
C SER A 47 12.84 1.05 1.01
N PHE A 48 13.70 1.36 0.05
CA PHE A 48 13.40 1.16 -1.36
C PHE A 48 13.17 -0.33 -1.69
N GLU A 49 13.99 -1.21 -1.10
CA GLU A 49 13.89 -2.66 -1.33
C GLU A 49 12.52 -3.21 -0.93
N ASN A 50 12.05 -2.93 0.29
CA ASN A 50 10.75 -3.42 0.74
C ASN A 50 9.60 -2.67 0.06
N THR A 51 9.77 -1.42 -0.34
CA THR A 51 8.79 -0.72 -1.20
C THR A 51 8.61 -1.45 -2.54
N MET A 52 9.68 -1.91 -3.16
CA MET A 52 9.61 -2.70 -4.40
C MET A 52 8.95 -4.07 -4.17
N LYS A 53 9.24 -4.75 -3.05
CA LYS A 53 8.53 -6.00 -2.68
C LYS A 53 7.04 -5.74 -2.45
N MET A 54 6.68 -4.69 -1.73
CA MET A 54 5.29 -4.30 -1.47
C MET A 54 4.54 -4.01 -2.79
N ALA A 55 5.18 -3.33 -3.74
CA ALA A 55 4.61 -3.09 -5.05
C ALA A 55 4.35 -4.40 -5.82
N GLN A 56 5.29 -5.35 -5.78
CA GLN A 56 5.12 -6.67 -6.39
C GLN A 56 3.98 -7.46 -5.72
N MET A 57 3.94 -7.47 -4.38
CA MET A 57 2.85 -8.11 -3.63
C MET A 57 1.49 -7.55 -4.06
N ALA A 58 1.35 -6.23 -4.14
CA ALA A 58 0.09 -5.59 -4.55
C ALA A 58 -0.39 -6.01 -5.96
N LEU A 59 0.51 -6.49 -6.84
CA LEU A 59 0.14 -7.04 -8.14
C LEU A 59 -0.37 -8.48 -8.06
N GLU A 60 0.11 -9.26 -7.10
CA GLU A 60 -0.19 -10.69 -6.93
C GLU A 60 -1.46 -10.98 -6.11
N TYR A 61 -1.97 -9.99 -5.38
CA TYR A 61 -3.32 -10.01 -4.78
C TYR A 61 -4.44 -9.92 -5.81
#